data_AF-A0A7J4L441-F1
#
_entry.id   AF-A0A7J4L441-F1
#
_cell.length_a   1.000
_cell.length_b   1.000
_cell.length_c   1.000
_cell.angle_alpha   90.00
_cell.angle_beta   90.00
_cell.angle_gamma   90.00
#
_symmetry.space_group_name_H-M   'P 1'
#
loop_
_entity.id
_entity.type
_entity.pdbx_description
1 polymer ?
#
loop_
_entity_poly.entity_id
_entity_poly.type
_entity_poly.pdbx_seq_one_letter_code
_entity_poly.pdbx_strand_id
1 'polypeptide(L)'
;MAVPTDLVLNYRRQGYSNNQIVQILQRDGYTSDQIFDAMNQADIKGNIQPIAPMPTADQVGNPMASSRGGDDATRQRIEELAEVIIDEKWNDLVKNINRIVEWKTKIESRLDIIESNFSTLQHSFDELNKAVIGKLDGYDQNITTVSSEVQAMEKVFSKILPALTENINAMTRMTKKLSGDESKPK
;
A
#
# COMPACT_ATOMS: atom_id res chain seq x y z
N MET A 1 -23.80 -10.54 41.06
CA MET A 1 -23.98 -9.08 40.99
C MET A 1 -25.17 -8.84 40.06
N ALA A 2 -26.22 -8.15 40.51
CA ALA A 2 -27.39 -7.91 39.67
C ALA A 2 -27.06 -6.84 38.61
N VAL A 3 -27.62 -6.96 37.40
CA VAL A 3 -27.49 -5.93 36.37
C VAL A 3 -28.15 -4.64 36.90
N PRO A 4 -27.43 -3.51 36.90
CA PRO A 4 -28.04 -2.23 37.26
C PRO A 4 -29.12 -1.85 36.24
N THR A 5 -30.36 -1.70 36.71
CA THR A 5 -31.49 -1.18 35.91
C THR A 5 -31.15 0.13 35.20
N ASP A 6 -30.26 0.93 35.80
CA ASP A 6 -29.79 2.21 35.27
C ASP A 6 -29.01 2.07 33.96
N LEU A 7 -28.28 0.97 33.76
CA LEU A 7 -27.56 0.71 32.52
C LEU A 7 -28.56 0.45 31.38
N VAL A 8 -29.58 -0.38 31.62
CA VAL A 8 -30.64 -0.66 30.64
C VAL A 8 -31.37 0.63 30.27
N LEU A 9 -31.73 1.45 31.26
CA LEU A 9 -32.38 2.75 31.03
C LEU A 9 -31.48 3.74 30.28
N ASN A 10 -30.15 3.66 30.46
CA ASN A 10 -29.19 4.50 29.76
C ASN A 10 -29.12 4.12 28.28
N TYR A 11 -28.94 2.82 27.98
CA TYR A 11 -28.90 2.35 26.59
C TYR A 11 -30.22 2.57 25.86
N ARG A 12 -31.35 2.40 26.55
CA ARG A 12 -32.66 2.69 25.96
C ARG A 12 -32.82 4.17 25.61
N ARG A 13 -32.35 5.07 26.47
CA ARG A 13 -32.33 6.53 26.19
C ARG A 13 -31.41 6.89 25.03
N GLN A 14 -30.35 6.11 24.81
CA GLN A 14 -29.48 6.23 23.65
C GLN A 14 -30.07 5.62 22.36
N GLY A 15 -31.28 5.05 22.40
CA GLY A 15 -31.98 4.50 21.24
C GLY A 15 -31.62 3.06 20.89
N TYR A 16 -30.88 2.34 21.76
CA TYR A 16 -30.60 0.92 21.55
C TYR A 16 -31.88 0.09 21.73
N SER A 17 -32.08 -0.88 20.84
CA SER A 17 -33.16 -1.86 20.96
C SER A 17 -32.89 -2.84 22.12
N ASN A 18 -33.95 -3.39 22.72
CA ASN A 18 -33.82 -4.37 23.81
C ASN A 18 -32.91 -5.56 23.42
N ASN A 19 -32.95 -6.02 22.16
CA ASN A 19 -32.05 -7.08 21.66
C ASN A 19 -30.57 -6.66 21.63
N GLN A 20 -30.28 -5.41 21.26
CA GLN A 20 -28.91 -4.89 21.29
C GLN A 20 -28.41 -4.70 22.73
N ILE A 21 -29.29 -4.28 23.64
CA ILE A 21 -28.98 -4.15 25.07
C ILE A 21 -28.63 -5.53 25.65
N VAL A 22 -29.38 -6.56 25.31
CA VAL A 22 -29.11 -7.95 25.73
C VAL A 22 -27.73 -8.40 25.23
N GLN A 23 -27.38 -8.16 23.96
CA GLN A 23 -26.07 -8.55 23.42
C GLN A 23 -24.90 -7.80 24.08
N ILE A 24 -25.05 -6.51 24.36
CA ILE A 24 -24.03 -5.71 25.04
C ILE A 24 -23.82 -6.21 26.47
N LEU A 25 -24.91 -6.44 27.21
CA LEU A 25 -24.83 -6.92 28.59
C LEU A 25 -24.32 -8.37 28.68
N GLN A 26 -24.65 -9.23 27.72
CA GLN A 26 -24.05 -10.57 27.64
C GLN A 26 -22.55 -10.50 27.39
N ARG A 27 -22.10 -9.59 26.51
CA ARG A 27 -20.66 -9.35 26.26
C ARG A 27 -19.95 -8.81 27.50
N ASP A 28 -20.64 -8.02 28.31
CA ASP A 28 -20.14 -7.49 29.58
C ASP A 28 -20.19 -8.53 30.73
N GLY A 29 -20.62 -9.77 30.43
CA GLY A 29 -20.55 -10.93 31.32
C GLY A 29 -21.79 -11.18 32.17
N TYR A 30 -22.91 -10.50 31.89
CA TYR A 30 -24.16 -10.70 32.62
C TYR A 30 -24.96 -11.89 32.08
N THR A 31 -25.63 -12.60 32.98
CA THR A 31 -26.48 -13.75 32.64
C THR A 31 -27.84 -13.29 32.11
N SER A 32 -28.48 -14.10 31.26
CA SER A 32 -29.80 -13.77 30.69
C SER A 32 -30.86 -13.47 31.76
N ASP A 33 -30.86 -14.19 32.88
CA ASP A 33 -31.83 -13.96 33.97
C ASP A 33 -31.64 -12.58 34.59
N GLN A 34 -30.39 -12.18 34.85
CA GLN A 34 -30.08 -10.87 35.41
C GLN A 34 -30.43 -9.73 34.43
N ILE A 35 -30.23 -9.97 33.13
CA ILE A 35 -30.57 -9.00 32.08
C ILE A 35 -32.08 -8.85 31.98
N PHE A 36 -32.82 -9.97 31.96
CA PHE A 36 -34.28 -9.97 31.83
C PHE A 36 -34.95 -9.30 33.03
N ASP A 37 -34.50 -9.60 34.25
CA ASP A 37 -34.97 -8.96 35.47
C ASP A 37 -34.75 -7.44 35.44
N ALA A 38 -33.55 -7.01 35.03
CA ALA A 38 -33.22 -5.59 34.93
C ALA A 38 -33.99 -4.88 33.81
N MET A 39 -34.26 -5.54 32.68
CA MET A 39 -35.08 -4.98 31.61
C MET A 39 -36.54 -4.81 32.02
N ASN A 40 -37.12 -5.83 32.66
CA ASN A 40 -38.50 -5.75 33.16
C ASN A 40 -38.63 -4.65 34.23
N GLN A 41 -37.64 -4.53 35.12
CA GLN A 41 -37.60 -3.46 36.11
C GLN A 41 -37.40 -2.07 35.46
N ALA A 42 -36.64 -1.98 34.38
CA ALA A 42 -36.43 -0.74 33.61
C ALA A 42 -37.68 -0.33 32.84
N ASP A 43 -38.48 -1.28 32.34
CA ASP A 43 -39.78 -1.01 31.73
C ASP A 43 -40.74 -0.42 32.76
N ILE A 44 -40.85 -1.02 33.94
CA ILE A 44 -41.71 -0.53 35.03
C ILE A 44 -41.28 0.88 35.48
N LYS A 45 -39.96 1.14 35.60
CA LYS A 45 -39.42 2.45 36.00
C LYS A 45 -39.41 3.49 34.87
N GLY A 46 -39.36 3.08 33.61
CA GLY A 46 -39.35 3.96 32.45
C GLY A 46 -40.75 4.46 32.07
N ASN A 47 -41.80 3.74 32.50
CA ASN A 47 -43.19 3.99 32.13
C ASN A 47 -44.02 4.63 33.26
N ILE A 48 -43.45 5.57 34.02
CA ILE A 48 -44.19 6.31 35.05
C ILE A 48 -45.13 7.34 34.40
N GLN A 49 -46.29 6.89 33.92
CA GLN A 49 -47.51 7.66 34.11
C GLN A 49 -48.12 7.23 35.44
N PRO A 50 -48.53 8.17 36.33
CA PRO A 50 -49.15 7.82 37.59
C PRO A 50 -50.58 7.33 37.30
N ILE A 51 -50.76 6.02 37.25
CA ILE A 51 -52.11 5.45 37.31
C ILE A 51 -52.44 5.22 38.78
N ALA A 52 -53.50 5.88 39.21
CA ALA A 52 -54.13 5.85 40.51
C ALA A 52 -54.32 4.43 41.09
N PRO A 53 -54.44 4.29 42.42
CA PRO A 53 -54.55 3.00 43.09
C PRO A 53 -55.90 2.36 42.80
N MET A 54 -55.88 1.08 42.42
CA MET A 54 -57.06 0.22 42.35
C MET A 54 -56.76 -1.14 42.99
N PRO A 55 -57.79 -1.80 43.53
CA PRO A 55 -57.82 -2.24 44.92
C PRO A 55 -57.23 -3.64 45.13
N THR A 56 -56.75 -3.85 46.35
CA THR A 56 -56.49 -5.17 46.95
C THR A 56 -57.76 -6.03 46.89
N ALA A 57 -57.67 -7.15 46.17
CA ALA A 57 -58.51 -8.31 46.40
C ALA A 57 -57.59 -9.46 46.81
N ASP A 58 -57.54 -9.72 48.11
CA ASP A 58 -57.05 -10.96 48.67
C ASP A 58 -57.87 -12.13 48.11
N GLN A 59 -57.26 -12.97 47.28
CA GLN A 59 -57.55 -14.41 47.31
C GLN A 59 -56.27 -15.21 47.16
N VAL A 60 -55.87 -15.75 48.31
CA VAL A 60 -54.92 -16.84 48.52
C VAL A 60 -55.33 -18.03 47.66
N GLY A 61 -54.43 -18.53 46.81
CA GLY A 61 -54.68 -19.74 46.05
C GLY A 61 -53.64 -20.00 44.96
N ASN A 62 -52.40 -20.28 45.36
CA ASN A 62 -51.53 -21.07 44.49
C ASN A 62 -52.15 -22.47 44.37
N PRO A 63 -52.33 -22.98 43.15
CA PRO A 63 -51.42 -24.05 42.78
C PRO A 63 -50.78 -23.80 41.41
N MET A 64 -49.47 -24.00 41.40
CA MET A 64 -48.68 -24.40 40.24
C MET A 64 -49.48 -25.40 39.36
N ALA A 65 -49.78 -25.02 38.13
CA ALA A 65 -49.84 -25.95 36.99
C ALA A 65 -50.00 -25.19 35.67
N SER A 66 -49.17 -25.56 34.70
CA SER A 66 -49.36 -25.34 33.25
C SER A 66 -48.84 -24.01 32.66
N SER A 67 -47.53 -23.82 32.71
CA SER A 67 -46.84 -23.24 31.54
C SER A 67 -45.56 -24.02 31.29
N ARG A 68 -45.71 -25.12 30.55
CA ARG A 68 -44.59 -25.93 30.06
C ARG A 68 -44.97 -26.39 28.65
N GLY A 69 -44.82 -25.46 27.72
CA GLY A 69 -45.21 -25.64 26.31
C GLY A 69 -44.91 -24.46 25.38
N GLY A 70 -44.36 -23.34 25.87
CA GLY A 70 -44.00 -22.18 25.05
C GLY A 70 -42.52 -22.09 24.64
N ASP A 71 -41.65 -22.86 25.29
CA ASP A 71 -40.19 -22.78 25.08
C ASP A 71 -39.72 -23.58 23.86
N ASP A 72 -40.37 -24.70 23.52
CA ASP A 72 -39.96 -25.53 22.38
C ASP A 72 -40.26 -24.87 21.04
N ALA A 73 -41.41 -24.18 20.89
CA ALA A 73 -41.75 -23.51 19.63
C ALA A 73 -40.87 -22.27 19.37
N THR A 74 -40.45 -21.59 20.44
CA THR A 74 -39.54 -20.43 20.35
C THR A 74 -38.10 -20.88 20.11
N ARG A 75 -37.67 -21.98 20.75
CA ARG A 75 -36.36 -22.61 20.48
C ARG A 75 -36.26 -23.15 19.07
N GLN A 76 -37.29 -23.85 18.56
CA GLN A 76 -37.32 -24.35 17.19
C GLN A 76 -37.20 -23.21 16.17
N ARG A 77 -37.89 -22.09 16.38
CA ARG A 77 -37.74 -20.91 15.51
C ARG A 77 -36.36 -20.28 15.61
N ILE A 78 -35.74 -20.25 16.79
CA ILE A 78 -34.38 -19.75 16.97
C ILE A 78 -33.36 -20.71 16.33
N GLU A 79 -33.58 -22.03 16.41
CA GLU A 79 -32.76 -23.06 15.77
C GLU A 79 -32.86 -23.00 14.24
N GLU A 80 -34.07 -22.91 13.69
CA GLU A 80 -34.30 -22.74 12.25
C GLU A 80 -33.66 -21.44 11.72
N LEU A 81 -33.82 -20.32 12.44
CA LEU A 81 -33.19 -19.05 12.07
C LEU A 81 -31.67 -19.09 12.23
N ALA A 82 -31.15 -19.78 13.25
CA ALA A 82 -29.72 -19.94 13.45
C ALA A 82 -29.09 -20.80 12.35
N GLU A 83 -29.72 -21.90 11.94
CA GLU A 83 -29.20 -22.81 10.93
C GLU A 83 -29.13 -22.13 9.55
N VAL A 84 -30.18 -21.41 9.16
CA VAL A 84 -30.19 -20.63 7.90
C VAL A 84 -29.15 -19.50 7.91
N ILE A 85 -29.03 -18.77 9.02
CA ILE A 85 -28.04 -17.68 9.15
C ILE A 85 -26.62 -18.24 9.17
N ILE A 86 -26.38 -19.37 9.84
CA ILE A 86 -25.07 -20.02 9.91
C ILE A 86 -24.67 -20.50 8.52
N ASP A 87 -25.55 -21.16 7.77
CA ASP A 87 -25.25 -21.63 6.41
C ASP A 87 -25.01 -20.48 5.42
N GLU A 88 -25.82 -19.43 5.48
CA GLU A 88 -25.63 -18.24 4.64
C GLU A 88 -24.28 -17.58 4.91
N LYS A 89 -23.96 -17.33 6.19
CA LYS A 89 -22.69 -16.72 6.59
C LYS A 89 -21.50 -17.63 6.35
N TRP A 90 -21.65 -18.94 6.51
CA TRP A 90 -20.62 -19.93 6.22
C TRP A 90 -20.30 -19.95 4.72
N ASN A 91 -21.32 -19.97 3.88
CA ASN A 91 -21.15 -19.93 2.44
C ASN A 91 -20.48 -18.63 1.96
N ASP A 92 -20.84 -17.48 2.54
CA ASP A 92 -20.18 -16.20 2.25
C ASP A 92 -18.70 -16.20 2.71
N LEU A 93 -18.42 -16.78 3.87
CA LEU A 93 -17.05 -16.92 4.38
C LEU A 93 -16.20 -17.81 3.46
N VAL A 94 -16.74 -18.95 3.01
CA VAL A 94 -16.06 -19.85 2.06
C VAL A 94 -15.78 -19.13 0.72
N LYS A 95 -16.75 -18.37 0.20
CA LYS A 95 -16.54 -17.56 -1.02
C LYS A 95 -15.42 -16.54 -0.83
N ASN A 96 -15.37 -15.85 0.31
CA ASN A 96 -14.32 -14.88 0.60
C ASN A 96 -12.95 -15.55 0.72
N ILE A 97 -12.86 -16.73 1.34
CA ILE A 97 -11.63 -17.52 1.40
C ILE A 97 -11.17 -17.90 -0.01
N ASN A 98 -12.06 -18.41 -0.86
CA ASN A 98 -11.71 -18.76 -2.23
C ASN A 98 -11.18 -17.54 -3.00
N ARG A 99 -11.79 -16.38 -2.83
CA ARG A 99 -11.31 -15.12 -3.43
C ARG A 99 -9.93 -14.71 -2.90
N ILE A 100 -9.64 -14.94 -1.63
CA ILE A 100 -8.31 -14.70 -1.04
C ILE A 100 -7.28 -15.68 -1.61
N VAL A 101 -7.64 -16.95 -1.80
CA VAL A 101 -6.77 -17.96 -2.41
C VAL A 101 -6.44 -17.59 -3.86
N GLU A 102 -7.44 -17.21 -4.66
CA GLU A 102 -7.22 -16.73 -6.04
C GLU A 102 -6.34 -15.49 -6.08
N TRP A 103 -6.59 -14.53 -5.18
CA TRP A 103 -5.76 -13.34 -5.05
C TRP A 103 -4.32 -13.69 -4.66
N LYS A 104 -4.12 -14.59 -3.69
CA LYS A 104 -2.81 -15.10 -3.28
C LYS A 104 -2.07 -15.70 -4.47
N THR A 105 -2.69 -16.62 -5.21
CA THR A 105 -2.10 -17.24 -6.40
C THR A 105 -1.70 -16.19 -7.44
N LYS A 106 -2.54 -15.16 -7.64
CA LYS A 106 -2.23 -14.06 -8.57
C LYS A 106 -1.06 -13.20 -8.10
N ILE A 107 -0.92 -12.97 -6.80
CA ILE A 107 0.22 -12.23 -6.23
C ILE A 107 1.50 -13.05 -6.33
N GLU A 108 1.46 -14.36 -6.04
CA GLU A 108 2.60 -15.26 -6.17
C GLU A 108 3.12 -15.26 -7.61
N SER A 109 2.23 -15.43 -8.60
CA SER A 109 2.62 -15.35 -10.01
C SER A 109 3.20 -14.00 -10.41
N ARG A 110 2.66 -12.89 -9.89
CA ARG A 110 3.23 -11.55 -10.15
C ARG A 110 4.59 -11.37 -9.50
N LEU A 111 4.82 -11.95 -8.33
CA LEU A 111 6.09 -11.91 -7.64
C LEU A 111 7.17 -12.68 -8.42
N ASP A 112 6.84 -13.87 -8.93
CA ASP A 112 7.73 -14.65 -9.79
C ASP A 112 8.13 -13.88 -11.05
N ILE A 113 7.17 -13.20 -11.69
CA ILE A 113 7.44 -12.35 -12.87
C ILE A 113 8.32 -11.15 -12.48
N ILE A 114 8.08 -10.52 -11.33
CA ILE A 114 8.91 -9.40 -10.86
C ILE A 114 10.34 -9.86 -10.59
N GLU A 115 10.53 -11.02 -9.97
CA GLU A 115 11.85 -11.60 -9.70
C GLU A 115 12.58 -11.90 -11.01
N SER A 116 11.89 -12.50 -11.99
CA SER A 116 12.45 -12.74 -13.33
C SER A 116 12.82 -11.45 -14.05
N ASN A 117 11.98 -10.40 -13.98
CA ASN A 117 12.27 -9.11 -14.56
C ASN A 117 13.45 -8.42 -13.89
N PHE A 118 13.57 -8.55 -12.56
CA PHE A 118 14.69 -8.00 -11.81
C PHE A 118 16.01 -8.67 -12.19
N SER A 119 16.02 -10.00 -12.30
CA SER A 119 17.17 -10.76 -12.82
C SER A 119 17.56 -10.31 -14.23
N THR A 120 16.58 -10.13 -15.12
CA THR A 120 16.81 -9.66 -16.49
C THR A 120 17.35 -8.22 -16.52
N LEU A 121 16.85 -7.35 -15.65
CA LEU A 121 17.34 -5.98 -15.49
C LEU A 121 18.78 -5.96 -14.98
N GLN A 122 19.11 -6.82 -14.01
CA GLN A 122 20.47 -6.97 -13.52
C GLN A 122 21.41 -7.40 -14.66
N HIS A 123 21.03 -8.41 -15.45
CA HIS A 123 21.82 -8.82 -16.61
C HIS A 123 22.00 -7.70 -17.64
N SER A 124 20.92 -6.96 -17.95
CA SER A 124 20.98 -5.83 -18.88
C SER A 124 21.88 -4.71 -18.37
N PHE A 125 21.87 -4.46 -17.05
CA PHE A 125 22.76 -3.50 -16.41
C PHE A 125 24.23 -3.94 -16.48
N ASP A 126 24.51 -5.22 -16.25
CA ASP A 126 25.86 -5.78 -16.37
C ASP A 126 26.39 -5.67 -17.81
N GLU A 127 25.55 -5.96 -18.81
CA GLU A 127 25.92 -5.79 -20.22
C GLU A 127 26.15 -4.33 -20.59
N LEU A 128 25.27 -3.43 -20.13
CA LEU A 128 25.43 -1.99 -20.34
C LEU A 128 26.74 -1.50 -19.71
N ASN A 129 27.03 -1.89 -18.47
CA ASN A 129 28.25 -1.50 -17.77
C ASN A 129 29.50 -1.97 -18.53
N LYS A 130 29.51 -3.22 -19.02
CA LYS A 130 30.59 -3.74 -19.87
C LYS A 130 30.74 -2.94 -21.17
N ALA A 131 29.63 -2.63 -21.84
CA ALA A 131 29.63 -1.86 -23.07
C ALA A 131 30.13 -0.41 -22.86
N VAL A 132 29.75 0.21 -21.73
CA VAL A 132 30.22 1.55 -21.34
C VAL A 132 31.71 1.54 -21.05
N ILE A 133 32.23 0.56 -20.31
CA ILE A 133 33.67 0.41 -20.06
C ILE A 133 34.42 0.21 -21.38
N GLY A 134 33.96 -0.67 -22.27
CA GLY A 134 34.60 -0.88 -23.56
C GLY A 134 34.60 0.36 -24.46
N LYS A 135 33.50 1.15 -24.44
CA LYS A 135 33.44 2.46 -25.12
C LYS A 135 34.46 3.43 -24.51
N LEU A 136 34.54 3.50 -23.18
CA LEU A 136 35.47 4.38 -22.47
C LEU A 136 36.93 4.04 -22.80
N ASP A 137 37.29 2.75 -22.78
CA ASP A 137 38.63 2.29 -23.14
C ASP A 137 38.97 2.65 -24.61
N GLY A 138 38.01 2.48 -25.52
CA GLY A 138 38.16 2.90 -26.91
C GLY A 138 38.33 4.42 -27.07
N TYR A 139 37.62 5.22 -26.25
CA TYR A 139 37.82 6.67 -26.21
C TYR A 139 39.20 7.05 -25.68
N ASP A 140 39.67 6.40 -24.61
CA ASP A 140 41.00 6.65 -24.03
C ASP A 140 42.12 6.33 -25.03
N GLN A 141 42.00 5.21 -25.75
CA GLN A 141 42.95 4.83 -26.79
C GLN A 141 42.93 5.80 -27.99
N ASN A 142 41.75 6.23 -28.41
CA ASN A 142 41.62 7.23 -29.48
C ASN A 142 42.23 8.58 -29.06
N ILE A 143 41.99 9.03 -27.83
CA ILE A 143 42.58 10.28 -27.30
C ILE A 143 44.10 10.17 -27.24
N THR A 144 44.64 9.01 -26.81
CA THR A 144 46.08 8.76 -26.81
C THR A 144 46.68 8.78 -28.21
N THR A 145 45.99 8.19 -29.18
CA THR A 145 46.41 8.20 -30.60
C THR A 145 46.42 9.63 -31.13
N VAL A 146 45.32 10.38 -30.93
CA VAL A 146 45.23 11.79 -31.30
C VAL A 146 46.33 12.61 -30.64
N SER A 147 46.67 12.36 -29.37
CA SER A 147 47.79 13.03 -28.69
C SER A 147 49.11 12.78 -29.41
N SER A 148 49.38 11.54 -29.83
CA SER A 148 50.59 11.20 -30.57
C SER A 148 50.63 11.83 -31.96
N GLU A 149 49.51 11.91 -32.67
CA GLU A 149 49.38 12.59 -33.96
C GLU A 149 49.58 14.10 -33.83
N VAL A 150 48.99 14.70 -32.79
CA VAL A 150 49.18 16.12 -32.47
C VAL A 150 50.65 16.42 -32.16
N GLN A 151 51.35 15.55 -31.43
CA GLN A 151 52.80 15.71 -31.19
C GLN A 151 53.64 15.56 -32.47
N ALA A 152 53.27 14.64 -33.36
CA ALA A 152 53.93 14.51 -34.66
C ALA A 152 53.73 15.77 -35.50
N MET A 153 52.50 16.31 -35.51
CA MET A 153 52.17 17.55 -36.17
C MET A 153 52.94 18.73 -35.56
N GLU A 154 53.05 18.81 -34.23
CA GLU A 154 53.88 19.79 -33.53
C GLU A 154 55.33 19.75 -34.02
N LYS A 155 55.96 18.56 -34.07
CA LYS A 155 57.33 18.39 -34.58
C LYS A 155 57.47 18.82 -36.04
N VAL A 156 56.47 18.52 -36.88
CA VAL A 156 56.45 18.95 -38.28
C VAL A 156 56.39 20.48 -38.35
N PHE A 157 55.51 21.13 -37.56
CA PHE A 157 55.46 22.58 -37.47
C PHE A 157 56.78 23.18 -36.98
N SER A 158 57.41 22.61 -35.95
CA SER A 158 58.71 23.08 -35.45
C SER A 158 59.81 23.00 -36.52
N LYS A 159 59.71 22.07 -37.47
CA LYS A 159 60.65 21.98 -38.62
C LYS A 159 60.28 22.92 -39.76
N ILE A 160 58.99 23.12 -40.02
CA ILE A 160 58.51 24.00 -41.09
C ILE A 160 58.75 25.47 -40.74
N LEU A 161 58.52 25.90 -39.49
CA LEU A 161 58.65 27.30 -39.10
C LEU A 161 60.04 27.91 -39.45
N PRO A 162 61.17 27.26 -39.12
CA PRO A 162 62.49 27.72 -39.54
C PRO A 162 62.66 27.72 -41.07
N ALA A 163 62.25 26.64 -41.75
CA ALA A 163 62.40 26.53 -43.21
C ALA A 163 61.59 27.60 -43.95
N LEU A 164 60.38 27.91 -43.49
CA LEU A 164 59.55 28.98 -44.03
C LEU A 164 60.20 30.34 -43.80
N THR A 165 60.73 30.58 -42.59
CA THR A 165 61.43 31.81 -42.24
C THR A 165 62.70 32.00 -43.08
N GLU A 166 63.49 30.95 -43.26
CA GLU A 166 64.70 30.94 -44.08
C GLU A 166 64.37 31.17 -45.57
N ASN A 167 63.34 30.51 -46.09
CA ASN A 167 62.87 30.70 -47.47
C ASN A 167 62.35 32.12 -47.71
N ILE A 168 61.57 32.69 -46.79
CA ILE A 168 61.10 34.09 -46.87
C ILE A 168 62.27 35.06 -46.82
N ASN A 169 63.26 34.81 -45.95
CA ASN A 169 64.47 35.63 -45.88
C ASN A 169 65.30 35.52 -47.17
N ALA A 170 65.42 34.34 -47.77
CA ALA A 170 66.10 34.11 -49.04
C ALA A 170 65.37 34.81 -50.20
N MET A 171 64.04 34.69 -50.29
CA MET A 171 63.22 35.42 -51.25
C MET A 171 63.37 36.93 -51.09
N THR A 172 63.29 37.43 -49.86
CA THR A 172 63.47 38.87 -49.57
C THR A 172 64.84 39.35 -50.05
N ARG A 173 65.90 38.57 -49.85
CA ARG A 173 67.26 38.88 -50.35
C ARG A 173 67.34 38.82 -51.89
N MET A 174 66.71 37.82 -52.53
CA MET A 174 66.66 37.73 -53.99
C MET A 174 65.92 38.92 -54.59
N THR A 175 64.74 39.26 -54.08
CA THR A 175 63.98 40.44 -54.50
C THR A 175 64.79 41.71 -54.31
N LYS A 176 65.49 41.88 -53.17
CA LYS A 176 66.35 43.04 -52.90
C LYS A 176 67.56 43.13 -53.81
N LYS A 177 68.15 42.01 -54.22
CA LYS A 177 69.22 41.96 -55.24
C LYS A 177 68.68 42.34 -56.62
N LEU A 178 67.55 41.76 -57.03
CA LEU A 178 66.90 42.05 -58.31
C LEU A 178 66.47 43.52 -58.43
N SER A 179 65.92 44.10 -57.36
CA SER A 179 65.54 45.52 -57.32
C SER A 179 66.71 46.48 -57.09
N GLY A 180 67.89 45.98 -56.69
CA GLY A 180 69.12 46.78 -56.58
C GLY A 180 69.91 46.89 -57.87
N ASP A 181 69.83 45.88 -58.75
CA ASP A 181 70.62 45.81 -59.99
C ASP A 181 70.06 46.72 -61.12
N GLU A 182 68.77 47.10 -61.06
CA GLU A 182 68.17 48.07 -62.00
C GLU A 182 68.58 49.54 -61.75
N SER A 183 69.43 49.82 -60.76
CA SER A 183 69.77 51.20 -60.36
C SER A 183 71.18 51.70 -60.75
N LYS A 184 71.88 51.01 -61.66
CA LYS A 184 73.09 51.58 -62.31
C LYS A 184 72.81 52.04 -63.74
N PRO A 185 72.72 53.37 -63.99
CA PRO A 185 72.73 53.89 -65.35
C PRO A 185 74.13 53.77 -65.96
N LYS A 186 74.13 53.69 -67.30
CA LYS A 186 75.27 53.63 -68.23
C LYS A 186 76.43 54.57 -67.87
#